data_AF-A0A1M2VNG7-F1
#
_entry.id   AF-A0A1M2VNG7-F1
#
_cell.length_a   1.000
_cell.length_b   1.000
_cell.length_c   1.000
_cell.angle_alpha   90.00
_cell.angle_beta   90.00
_cell.angle_gamma   90.00
#
_symmetry.space_group_name_H-M   'P 1'
#
loop_
_entity.id
_entity.type
_entity.pdbx_description
1 polymer ?
#
loop_
_entity_poly.entity_id
_entity_poly.type
_entity_poly.pdbx_seq_one_letter_code
_entity_poly.pdbx_strand_id
1 'polypeptide(L)'
;MQYSIFVTLALALSASASPRFHKRASFTLQNGKDAIALNQKFATLTANSPCTAGENACVNSQFAQCVNGKFVTTGCAGGLVCAALPLVNSAGTSITCTTAADRDARIAATGATAGDNAAAGGAAAASSSVAATTAAAASSSVAATTAAAASSAAATVASSSAAAATSTAAASGNNAGTGGAAAGGDDPQKSLTLVQSVIATGFENDGQDQPTAGQVPSLTSSNNFINFCATVPNLPITNGLQVKTGSCNPAPMGIIASTANMPSSKFVNPKNGATIKANTNFTIQMAISHLETGHFVNANENYFSAPQVVNSAGDIQGHSHVVIDKLTSLDQTTPTDPLNGFVFFKGLNDPAANGVLSTVVGGGLPAGTYRLASINAAANHQPALVAIAQHGSLDDMV
;
A
#
# COMPACT_ATOMS: atom_id res chain seq x y z
N MET A 1 -41.67 -57.69 -16.46
CA MET A 1 -40.39 -56.97 -16.38
C MET A 1 -40.62 -55.73 -15.53
N GLN A 2 -39.80 -55.47 -14.53
CA GLN A 2 -39.84 -54.25 -13.72
C GLN A 2 -38.48 -53.55 -13.88
N TYR A 3 -38.48 -52.24 -14.06
CA TYR A 3 -37.29 -51.40 -14.10
C TYR A 3 -37.41 -50.33 -13.02
N SER A 4 -36.45 -50.30 -12.10
CA SER A 4 -36.36 -49.30 -11.04
C SER A 4 -35.73 -48.02 -11.58
N ILE A 5 -36.35 -46.88 -11.32
CA ILE A 5 -35.79 -45.56 -11.61
C ILE A 5 -35.28 -44.95 -10.31
N PHE A 6 -33.96 -44.71 -10.22
CA PHE A 6 -33.38 -43.91 -9.14
C PHE A 6 -33.47 -42.43 -9.50
N VAL A 7 -34.00 -41.62 -8.58
CA VAL A 7 -34.00 -40.15 -8.67
C VAL A 7 -33.04 -39.62 -7.60
N THR A 8 -31.93 -39.03 -8.01
CA THR A 8 -30.95 -38.42 -7.10
C THR A 8 -31.25 -36.95 -6.85
N LEU A 9 -31.16 -36.56 -5.58
CA LEU A 9 -31.51 -35.25 -5.06
C LEU A 9 -30.36 -34.25 -5.24
N ALA A 10 -30.65 -33.03 -5.70
CA ALA A 10 -29.72 -31.90 -5.70
C ALA A 10 -30.29 -30.75 -4.87
N LEU A 11 -29.60 -30.39 -3.79
CA LEU A 11 -30.03 -29.36 -2.85
C LEU A 11 -29.13 -28.12 -2.98
N ALA A 12 -29.70 -26.97 -3.37
CA ALA A 12 -28.94 -25.73 -3.55
C ALA A 12 -28.79 -24.95 -2.23
N LEU A 13 -27.56 -24.61 -1.85
CA LEU A 13 -27.26 -23.73 -0.72
C LEU A 13 -26.99 -22.29 -1.20
N SER A 14 -27.94 -21.39 -0.97
CA SER A 14 -27.80 -19.96 -1.25
C SER A 14 -27.07 -19.25 -0.11
N ALA A 15 -25.78 -18.96 -0.28
CA ALA A 15 -24.99 -18.22 0.72
C ALA A 15 -25.27 -16.70 0.66
N SER A 16 -26.04 -16.18 1.60
CA SER A 16 -26.32 -14.74 1.73
C SER A 16 -25.25 -13.99 2.53
N ALA A 17 -24.43 -13.20 1.84
CA ALA A 17 -23.37 -12.40 2.46
C ALA A 17 -23.90 -11.04 2.97
N SER A 18 -24.21 -10.95 4.27
CA SER A 18 -24.59 -9.68 4.91
C SER A 18 -23.36 -8.76 5.11
N PRO A 19 -23.45 -7.45 4.79
CA PRO A 19 -22.33 -6.52 4.95
C PRO A 19 -21.98 -6.30 6.43
N ARG A 20 -20.71 -6.51 6.78
CA ARG A 20 -20.20 -6.28 8.15
C ARG A 20 -19.93 -4.79 8.38
N PHE A 21 -20.86 -4.10 9.05
CA PHE A 21 -20.65 -2.75 9.56
C PHE A 21 -19.49 -2.72 10.57
N HIS A 22 -18.32 -2.27 10.13
CA HIS A 22 -17.20 -2.00 11.02
C HIS A 22 -17.48 -0.71 11.80
N LYS A 23 -17.55 -0.80 13.14
CA LYS A 23 -17.68 0.39 13.98
C LYS A 23 -16.41 1.24 13.82
N ARG A 24 -16.58 2.51 13.42
CA ARG A 24 -15.50 3.51 13.49
C ARG A 24 -15.03 3.65 14.94
N ALA A 25 -13.75 3.96 15.15
CA ALA A 25 -13.24 4.22 16.49
C ALA A 25 -13.93 5.47 17.08
N SER A 26 -14.10 5.51 18.40
CA SER A 26 -14.82 6.61 19.08
C SER A 26 -14.21 7.99 18.81
N PHE A 27 -12.89 8.05 18.61
CA PHE A 27 -12.17 9.27 18.26
C PHE A 27 -12.25 9.66 16.78
N THR A 28 -12.66 8.76 15.86
CA THR A 28 -12.57 9.01 14.41
C THR A 28 -13.28 10.29 13.98
N LEU A 29 -14.52 10.51 14.45
CA LEU A 29 -15.29 11.72 14.14
C LEU A 29 -14.66 12.98 14.77
N GLN A 30 -14.19 12.87 16.02
CA GLN A 30 -13.59 14.00 16.73
C GLN A 30 -12.29 14.46 16.06
N ASN A 31 -11.40 13.54 15.70
CA ASN A 31 -10.18 13.83 14.94
C ASN A 31 -10.47 14.58 13.63
N GLY A 32 -11.62 14.29 13.00
CA GLY A 32 -12.10 15.00 11.81
C GLY A 32 -12.47 16.45 12.10
N LYS A 33 -13.26 16.69 13.15
CA LYS A 33 -13.63 18.04 13.64
C LYS A 33 -12.37 18.83 14.03
N ASP A 34 -11.47 18.21 14.79
CA ASP A 34 -10.20 18.79 15.22
C ASP A 34 -9.32 19.17 14.02
N ALA A 35 -9.28 18.34 12.98
CA ALA A 35 -8.54 18.65 11.75
C ALA A 35 -9.18 19.82 10.98
N ILE A 36 -10.51 19.90 10.89
CA ILE A 36 -11.21 21.07 10.30
C ILE A 36 -10.87 22.33 11.11
N ALA A 37 -11.00 22.28 12.44
CA ALA A 37 -10.74 23.41 13.33
C ALA A 37 -9.27 23.89 13.25
N LEU A 38 -8.30 22.98 13.15
CA LEU A 38 -6.89 23.33 12.98
C LEU A 38 -6.61 23.95 11.60
N ASN A 39 -7.16 23.41 10.51
CA ASN A 39 -7.02 24.06 9.19
C ASN A 39 -7.67 25.45 9.17
N GLN A 40 -8.81 25.63 9.86
CA GLN A 40 -9.44 26.94 10.05
C GLN A 40 -8.57 27.89 10.89
N LYS A 41 -7.94 27.42 11.99
CA LYS A 41 -6.94 28.21 12.75
C LYS A 41 -5.80 28.63 11.83
N PHE A 42 -5.20 27.69 11.10
CA PHE A 42 -4.04 27.92 10.21
C PHE A 42 -4.32 28.95 9.11
N ALA A 43 -5.55 29.00 8.57
CA ALA A 43 -5.96 30.02 7.61
C ALA A 43 -5.94 31.47 8.17
N THR A 44 -5.84 31.66 9.49
CA THR A 44 -5.68 32.96 10.14
C THR A 44 -4.25 33.27 10.63
N LEU A 45 -3.30 32.35 10.42
CA LEU A 45 -1.91 32.50 10.85
C LEU A 45 -1.01 33.10 9.78
N THR A 46 -0.05 33.91 10.22
CA THR A 46 1.03 34.50 9.42
C THR A 46 2.38 34.19 10.07
N ALA A 47 3.50 34.41 9.38
CA ALA A 47 4.84 34.27 9.96
C ALA A 47 5.09 35.20 11.17
N ASN A 48 4.29 36.26 11.33
CA ASN A 48 4.34 37.19 12.47
C ASN A 48 3.28 36.91 13.54
N SER A 49 2.43 35.89 13.38
CA SER A 49 1.48 35.49 14.42
C SER A 49 2.23 34.94 15.64
N PRO A 50 1.89 35.33 16.87
CA PRO A 50 2.54 34.84 18.08
C PRO A 50 2.23 33.35 18.28
N CYS A 51 3.21 32.60 18.77
CA CYS A 51 3.13 31.16 18.96
C CYS A 51 4.02 30.68 20.12
N THR A 52 3.80 29.45 20.59
CA THR A 52 4.64 28.83 21.63
C THR A 52 5.81 28.08 21.00
N ALA A 53 7.05 28.22 21.50
CA ALA A 53 8.20 27.53 20.92
C ALA A 53 7.97 26.01 20.81
N GLY A 54 8.18 25.44 19.62
CA GLY A 54 7.85 24.05 19.30
C GLY A 54 6.41 23.79 18.83
N GLU A 55 5.53 24.79 18.84
CA GLU A 55 4.21 24.73 18.18
C GLU A 55 4.41 24.58 16.66
N ASN A 56 3.84 23.52 16.08
CA ASN A 56 3.79 23.33 14.64
C ASN A 56 2.44 23.83 14.10
N ALA A 57 2.44 24.40 12.91
CA ALA A 57 1.27 24.93 12.22
C ALA A 57 1.42 24.83 10.70
N CYS A 58 0.38 25.24 9.98
CA CYS A 58 0.51 25.63 8.57
C CYS A 58 0.37 27.15 8.45
N VAL A 59 1.22 27.77 7.64
CA VAL A 59 1.21 29.23 7.38
C VAL A 59 1.42 29.43 5.89
N ASN A 60 0.52 30.15 5.22
CA ASN A 60 0.54 30.34 3.76
C ASN A 60 0.73 29.01 2.97
N SER A 61 0.05 27.95 3.42
CA SER A 61 0.18 26.56 2.90
C SER A 61 1.57 25.92 3.03
N GLN A 62 2.52 26.54 3.73
CA GLN A 62 3.82 25.96 4.08
C GLN A 62 3.77 25.32 5.46
N PHE A 63 4.63 24.33 5.72
CA PHE A 63 4.82 23.81 7.07
C PHE A 63 5.51 24.88 7.92
N ALA A 64 5.07 25.07 9.15
CA ALA A 64 5.59 26.11 10.04
C ALA A 64 5.92 25.54 11.42
N GLN A 65 7.08 25.90 11.95
CA GLN A 65 7.45 25.63 13.34
C GLN A 65 7.74 26.94 14.07
N CYS A 66 7.23 27.05 15.29
CA CYS A 66 7.46 28.22 16.12
C CYS A 66 8.86 28.21 16.73
N VAL A 67 9.66 29.23 16.40
CA VAL A 67 11.00 29.47 16.94
C VAL A 67 11.02 30.90 17.49
N ASN A 68 11.44 31.07 18.75
CA ASN A 68 11.52 32.37 19.43
C ASN A 68 10.22 33.22 19.33
N GLY A 69 9.06 32.56 19.40
CA GLY A 69 7.75 33.21 19.40
C GLY A 69 7.20 33.61 18.03
N LYS A 70 7.87 33.23 16.92
CA LYS A 70 7.41 33.43 15.54
C LYS A 70 7.44 32.14 14.72
N PHE A 71 6.58 32.04 13.72
CA PHE A 71 6.55 30.90 12.80
C PHE A 71 7.63 31.03 11.73
N VAL A 72 8.59 30.10 11.74
CA VAL A 72 9.54 29.86 10.64
C VAL A 72 8.92 28.85 9.68
N THR A 73 8.85 29.18 8.39
CA THR A 73 8.17 28.35 7.40
C THR A 73 9.13 27.58 6.49
N THR A 74 8.73 26.37 6.13
CA THR A 74 9.40 25.46 5.20
C THR A 74 8.41 25.07 4.11
N GLY A 75 8.76 25.33 2.86
CA GLY A 75 7.92 25.01 1.71
C GLY A 75 7.68 23.50 1.56
N CYS A 76 6.44 23.11 1.28
CA CYS A 76 6.11 21.75 0.90
C CYS A 76 6.61 21.46 -0.53
N ALA A 77 7.09 20.24 -0.77
CA ALA A 77 7.56 19.82 -2.10
C ALA A 77 6.41 19.65 -3.11
N GLY A 78 6.71 19.76 -4.40
CA GLY A 78 5.89 19.14 -5.47
C GLY A 78 4.41 19.50 -5.53
N GLY A 79 4.02 20.76 -5.27
CA GLY A 79 2.61 21.19 -5.32
C GLY A 79 1.75 20.73 -4.14
N LEU A 80 2.36 20.12 -3.12
CA LEU A 80 1.71 19.81 -1.85
C LEU A 80 1.50 21.08 -1.02
N VAL A 81 0.52 21.04 -0.12
CA VAL A 81 0.20 22.07 0.87
C VAL A 81 0.28 21.48 2.27
N CYS A 82 0.71 22.28 3.25
CA CYS A 82 0.58 21.91 4.65
C CYS A 82 -0.90 21.87 5.04
N ALA A 83 -1.33 20.80 5.70
CA ALA A 83 -2.65 20.66 6.30
C ALA A 83 -2.61 19.93 7.65
N ALA A 84 -3.59 20.20 8.50
CA ALA A 84 -3.93 19.30 9.60
C ALA A 84 -4.79 18.14 9.07
N LEU A 85 -4.49 16.91 9.49
CA LEU A 85 -5.16 15.69 9.07
C LEU A 85 -5.60 14.86 10.29
N PRO A 86 -6.74 14.16 10.23
CA PRO A 86 -7.17 13.28 11.30
C PRO A 86 -6.20 12.09 11.44
N LEU A 87 -5.85 11.73 12.68
CA LEU A 87 -5.18 10.46 12.96
C LEU A 87 -6.19 9.31 12.81
N VAL A 88 -5.71 8.17 12.31
CA VAL A 88 -6.57 7.00 11.98
C VAL A 88 -6.55 5.96 13.10
N ASN A 89 -5.42 5.81 13.81
CA ASN A 89 -5.17 4.73 14.78
C ASN A 89 -5.17 5.21 16.25
N SER A 90 -5.32 6.52 16.50
CA SER A 90 -5.31 7.15 17.82
C SER A 90 -6.16 8.42 17.81
N ALA A 91 -6.51 8.96 18.98
CA ALA A 91 -7.09 10.30 19.08
C ALA A 91 -6.09 11.39 18.64
N GLY A 92 -6.61 12.52 18.15
CA GLY A 92 -5.85 13.70 17.73
C GLY A 92 -5.62 13.82 16.22
N THR A 93 -4.69 14.71 15.86
CA THR A 93 -4.39 15.11 14.47
C THR A 93 -2.88 15.10 14.21
N SER A 94 -2.49 15.11 12.93
CA SER A 94 -1.12 15.36 12.50
C SER A 94 -1.06 16.55 11.54
N ILE A 95 0.09 17.20 11.46
CA ILE A 95 0.36 18.31 10.52
C ILE A 95 1.40 17.82 9.54
N THR A 96 1.10 17.87 8.23
CA THR A 96 2.02 17.41 7.18
C THR A 96 1.75 18.12 5.86
N CYS A 97 2.72 18.07 4.95
CA CYS A 97 2.50 18.33 3.54
C CYS A 97 1.64 17.20 2.93
N THR A 98 0.59 17.55 2.19
CA THR A 98 -0.24 16.62 1.41
C THR A 98 -0.95 17.38 0.28
N THR A 99 -1.78 16.74 -0.54
CA THR A 99 -2.67 17.44 -1.49
C THR A 99 -3.93 17.94 -0.77
N ALA A 100 -4.54 19.02 -1.29
CA ALA A 100 -5.86 19.45 -0.80
C ALA A 100 -6.93 18.34 -0.94
N ALA A 101 -6.83 17.53 -2.00
CA ALA A 101 -7.74 16.39 -2.24
C ALA A 101 -7.60 15.28 -1.18
N ASP A 102 -6.38 14.90 -0.80
CA ASP A 102 -6.15 13.93 0.30
C ASP A 102 -6.67 14.48 1.64
N ARG A 103 -6.38 15.76 1.95
CA ARG A 103 -6.92 16.42 3.14
C ARG A 103 -8.43 16.29 3.21
N ASP A 104 -9.13 16.66 2.14
CA ASP A 104 -10.59 16.71 2.11
C ASP A 104 -11.19 15.30 2.10
N ALA A 105 -10.58 14.34 1.39
CA ALA A 105 -10.98 12.93 1.42
C ALA A 105 -10.81 12.30 2.80
N ARG A 106 -9.67 12.54 3.48
CA ARG A 106 -9.41 12.02 4.82
C ARG A 106 -10.31 12.63 5.88
N ILE A 107 -10.61 13.93 5.78
CA ILE A 107 -11.60 14.57 6.66
C ILE A 107 -12.99 13.99 6.39
N ALA A 108 -13.45 13.92 5.14
CA ALA A 108 -14.77 13.36 4.79
C ALA A 108 -14.93 11.89 5.25
N ALA A 109 -13.87 11.08 5.16
CA ALA A 109 -13.86 9.69 5.64
C ALA A 109 -14.19 9.56 7.14
N THR A 110 -13.90 10.57 7.97
CA THR A 110 -14.28 10.59 9.40
C THR A 110 -15.78 10.73 9.63
N GLY A 111 -16.50 11.35 8.68
CA GLY A 111 -17.88 11.81 8.83
C GLY A 111 -18.05 13.23 9.37
N ALA A 112 -16.96 13.96 9.64
CA ALA A 112 -17.02 15.37 10.04
C ALA A 112 -17.29 16.29 8.83
N THR A 113 -18.11 17.32 9.04
CA THR A 113 -18.45 18.34 8.04
C THR A 113 -18.01 19.73 8.49
N ALA A 114 -17.95 20.72 7.58
CA ALA A 114 -17.51 22.07 7.94
C ALA A 114 -18.41 22.80 8.97
N GLY A 115 -19.66 22.35 9.15
CA GLY A 115 -20.60 22.90 10.15
C GLY A 115 -20.47 22.29 11.55
N ASP A 116 -19.68 21.23 11.73
CA ASP A 116 -19.65 20.42 12.95
C ASP A 116 -18.93 21.05 14.16
N ASN A 117 -18.30 22.22 13.98
CA ASN A 117 -17.41 22.85 14.97
C ASN A 117 -18.14 23.72 16.03
N ALA A 118 -19.47 23.81 15.99
CA ALA A 118 -20.28 24.60 16.92
C ALA A 118 -20.50 23.92 18.29
N ALA A 119 -19.45 23.35 18.91
CA ALA A 119 -19.58 22.51 20.11
C ALA A 119 -18.37 22.56 21.09
N ALA A 120 -17.78 23.75 21.32
CA ALA A 120 -16.70 23.94 22.31
C ALA A 120 -16.74 25.33 22.97
N GLY A 121 -17.78 25.62 23.76
CA GLY A 121 -17.94 26.88 24.49
C GLY A 121 -18.97 26.79 25.62
N GLY A 122 -18.79 27.55 26.69
CA GLY A 122 -19.56 27.43 27.95
C GLY A 122 -21.04 27.80 27.84
N ALA A 123 -21.85 27.26 28.75
CA ALA A 123 -23.31 27.35 28.72
C ALA A 123 -23.89 28.64 29.35
N ALA A 124 -24.94 29.18 28.72
CA ALA A 124 -25.94 30.05 29.32
C ALA A 124 -27.29 29.92 28.55
N ALA A 125 -28.38 30.36 29.16
CA ALA A 125 -29.76 30.30 28.63
C ALA A 125 -29.99 31.30 27.46
N ALA A 126 -31.10 31.29 26.71
CA ALA A 126 -32.42 30.69 27.00
C ALA A 126 -33.21 30.27 25.75
N SER A 127 -34.34 29.59 25.98
CA SER A 127 -35.28 29.09 24.98
C SER A 127 -36.08 30.19 24.26
N SER A 128 -36.46 29.93 23.00
CA SER A 128 -37.79 30.30 22.48
C SER A 128 -38.13 29.51 21.20
N SER A 129 -39.36 29.03 21.11
CA SER A 129 -39.88 28.23 19.99
C SER A 129 -41.01 28.96 19.25
N VAL A 130 -40.92 29.06 17.92
CA VAL A 130 -42.04 29.36 17.02
C VAL A 130 -41.88 28.52 15.75
N ALA A 131 -42.98 28.15 15.11
CA ALA A 131 -43.01 27.35 13.88
C ALA A 131 -43.86 28.04 12.78
N ALA A 132 -43.68 27.59 11.53
CA ALA A 132 -44.38 28.05 10.31
C ALA A 132 -44.05 29.52 9.90
N THR A 133 -44.36 30.02 8.69
CA THR A 133 -45.24 29.48 7.61
C THR A 133 -44.71 29.86 6.21
N THR A 134 -45.29 29.27 5.16
CA THR A 134 -45.07 29.56 3.73
C THR A 134 -45.57 30.95 3.27
N ALA A 135 -44.91 31.54 2.26
CA ALA A 135 -45.54 32.34 1.18
C ALA A 135 -44.53 32.61 0.04
N ALA A 136 -44.99 33.07 -1.14
CA ALA A 136 -44.15 33.34 -2.32
C ALA A 136 -44.58 34.58 -3.13
N ALA A 137 -43.61 35.26 -3.76
CA ALA A 137 -43.70 36.15 -4.94
C ALA A 137 -42.26 36.44 -5.43
N ALA A 138 -41.84 36.42 -6.71
CA ALA A 138 -42.43 36.94 -7.97
C ALA A 138 -42.28 38.48 -8.10
N SER A 139 -41.83 39.11 -9.21
CA SER A 139 -41.40 38.70 -10.58
C SER A 139 -40.28 39.68 -11.06
N SER A 140 -39.83 39.89 -12.32
CA SER A 140 -40.28 39.56 -13.69
C SER A 140 -39.14 39.64 -14.75
N SER A 141 -39.15 38.76 -15.76
CA SER A 141 -38.68 38.99 -17.17
C SER A 141 -37.19 39.33 -17.44
N VAL A 142 -36.61 39.17 -18.64
CA VAL A 142 -37.09 39.01 -20.04
C VAL A 142 -36.27 37.87 -20.71
N ALA A 143 -36.85 36.79 -21.25
CA ALA A 143 -37.29 36.56 -22.65
C ALA A 143 -36.23 36.85 -23.77
N ALA A 144 -36.15 36.15 -24.91
CA ALA A 144 -37.14 35.25 -25.53
C ALA A 144 -36.53 34.13 -26.46
N THR A 145 -37.33 33.06 -26.66
CA THR A 145 -37.52 32.12 -27.80
C THR A 145 -36.60 32.16 -29.06
N THR A 146 -36.37 31.08 -29.83
CA THR A 146 -37.08 29.77 -30.10
C THR A 146 -36.02 28.73 -30.57
N ALA A 147 -36.21 27.46 -30.98
CA ALA A 147 -37.29 26.48 -31.29
C ALA A 147 -36.74 25.03 -31.04
N ALA A 148 -37.43 23.89 -30.97
CA ALA A 148 -38.71 23.34 -31.48
C ALA A 148 -38.67 22.85 -32.97
N ALA A 149 -39.12 21.65 -33.36
CA ALA A 149 -39.61 20.46 -32.61
C ALA A 149 -39.64 19.17 -33.48
N ALA A 150 -39.84 18.00 -32.82
CA ALA A 150 -40.68 16.84 -33.26
C ALA A 150 -40.33 16.05 -34.57
N SER A 151 -40.77 14.81 -34.85
CA SER A 151 -41.31 13.63 -34.11
C SER A 151 -41.59 12.48 -35.12
N SER A 152 -41.89 11.21 -34.78
CA SER A 152 -41.46 10.28 -33.71
C SER A 152 -42.20 8.92 -33.91
N ALA A 153 -41.52 7.77 -33.98
CA ALA A 153 -42.16 6.44 -34.16
C ALA A 153 -41.36 5.28 -33.51
N ALA A 154 -42.02 4.16 -33.19
CA ALA A 154 -41.44 3.05 -32.41
C ALA A 154 -42.09 1.67 -32.69
N ALA A 155 -41.39 0.59 -32.26
CA ALA A 155 -41.85 -0.81 -32.16
C ALA A 155 -42.07 -1.58 -33.51
N THR A 156 -42.15 -2.92 -33.58
CA THR A 156 -42.33 -3.96 -32.52
C THR A 156 -41.81 -5.37 -32.92
N VAL A 157 -41.15 -6.08 -31.99
CA VAL A 157 -41.29 -7.53 -31.65
C VAL A 157 -40.85 -8.70 -32.60
N ALA A 158 -40.37 -9.78 -31.95
CA ALA A 158 -40.29 -11.22 -32.33
C ALA A 158 -39.11 -11.84 -33.13
N SER A 159 -38.10 -12.31 -32.38
CA SER A 159 -37.62 -13.71 -32.27
C SER A 159 -37.62 -14.70 -33.45
N SER A 160 -36.48 -15.40 -33.68
CA SER A 160 -36.43 -16.89 -33.68
C SER A 160 -35.01 -17.49 -33.85
N SER A 161 -34.89 -18.78 -33.51
CA SER A 161 -33.76 -19.72 -33.73
C SER A 161 -32.49 -19.56 -32.86
N ALA A 162 -31.80 -20.69 -32.64
CA ALA A 162 -30.61 -20.82 -31.83
C ALA A 162 -29.71 -21.98 -32.32
N ALA A 163 -28.43 -21.92 -31.95
CA ALA A 163 -27.46 -23.01 -31.86
C ALA A 163 -27.36 -24.06 -33.00
N ALA A 164 -26.20 -24.06 -33.67
CA ALA A 164 -25.41 -25.28 -33.86
C ALA A 164 -23.92 -24.91 -34.03
N ALA A 165 -23.02 -25.75 -33.52
CA ALA A 165 -21.59 -25.68 -33.79
C ALA A 165 -21.14 -26.95 -34.50
N THR A 166 -20.33 -26.81 -35.55
CA THR A 166 -19.56 -27.91 -36.15
C THR A 166 -18.18 -27.39 -36.48
N SER A 167 -17.14 -28.14 -36.11
CA SER A 167 -15.75 -27.82 -36.38
C SER A 167 -15.30 -28.29 -37.76
N THR A 168 -14.54 -27.46 -38.46
CA THR A 168 -13.59 -27.88 -39.49
C THR A 168 -12.27 -27.14 -39.29
N ALA A 169 -11.17 -27.88 -39.21
CA ALA A 169 -9.83 -27.31 -39.13
C ALA A 169 -9.22 -27.26 -40.54
N ALA A 170 -8.79 -26.07 -40.96
CA ALA A 170 -7.92 -25.87 -42.11
C ALA A 170 -6.97 -24.71 -41.79
N ALA A 171 -5.68 -24.90 -42.04
CA ALA A 171 -4.63 -23.93 -41.69
C ALA A 171 -4.33 -22.96 -42.86
N SER A 172 -3.35 -22.08 -42.65
CA SER A 172 -2.86 -21.04 -43.57
C SER A 172 -3.78 -19.82 -43.74
N GLY A 173 -3.55 -18.82 -42.88
CA GLY A 173 -4.23 -17.54 -42.89
C GLY A 173 -3.47 -16.50 -42.07
N ASN A 174 -2.17 -16.32 -42.37
CA ASN A 174 -1.29 -15.41 -41.65
C ASN A 174 -1.65 -13.94 -41.93
N ASN A 175 -2.73 -13.46 -41.29
CA ASN A 175 -2.91 -12.05 -41.02
C ASN A 175 -1.81 -11.61 -40.05
N ALA A 176 -0.65 -11.26 -40.60
CA ALA A 176 0.31 -10.38 -39.96
C ALA A 176 -0.39 -9.03 -39.73
N GLY A 177 -1.12 -8.93 -38.63
CA GLY A 177 -1.73 -7.68 -38.18
C GLY A 177 -0.63 -6.65 -38.10
N THR A 178 -0.70 -5.63 -38.96
CA THR A 178 0.36 -4.66 -39.16
C THR A 178 0.80 -4.08 -37.83
N GLY A 179 1.99 -4.46 -37.37
CA GLY A 179 2.53 -4.01 -36.09
C GLY A 179 2.50 -2.49 -36.07
N GLY A 180 1.64 -1.92 -35.22
CA GLY A 180 1.43 -0.49 -35.16
C GLY A 180 2.74 0.19 -34.84
N ALA A 181 3.32 0.88 -35.82
CA ALA A 181 4.56 1.60 -35.62
C ALA A 181 4.36 2.62 -34.50
N ALA A 182 5.05 2.43 -33.38
CA ALA A 182 5.17 3.44 -32.33
C ALA A 182 5.97 4.61 -32.93
N ALA A 183 5.23 5.54 -33.56
CA ALA A 183 5.78 6.67 -34.28
C ALA A 183 6.18 7.79 -33.31
N GLY A 184 7.20 7.51 -32.49
CA GLY A 184 7.72 8.41 -31.48
C GLY A 184 9.01 7.86 -30.87
N GLY A 185 9.97 8.75 -30.59
CA GLY A 185 11.13 8.44 -29.74
C GLY A 185 10.74 8.43 -28.26
N ASP A 186 9.63 7.77 -27.93
CA ASP A 186 9.08 7.75 -26.58
C ASP A 186 9.96 6.89 -25.67
N ASP A 187 10.23 7.45 -24.49
CA ASP A 187 11.00 6.81 -23.43
C ASP A 187 10.34 5.47 -23.03
N PRO A 188 11.01 4.30 -23.19
CA PRO A 188 10.44 3.02 -22.83
C PRO A 188 10.00 2.92 -21.37
N GLN A 189 10.56 3.73 -20.46
CA GLN A 189 10.17 3.80 -19.05
C GLN A 189 8.86 4.58 -18.82
N LYS A 190 8.28 5.17 -19.87
CA LYS A 190 6.98 5.88 -19.87
C LYS A 190 5.93 5.18 -20.74
N SER A 191 6.29 4.08 -21.40
CA SER A 191 5.36 3.29 -22.21
C SER A 191 4.32 2.58 -21.34
N LEU A 192 3.07 2.56 -21.79
CA LEU A 192 2.01 1.72 -21.23
C LEU A 192 1.90 0.34 -21.93
N THR A 193 2.80 0.06 -22.89
CA THR A 193 2.88 -1.20 -23.63
C THR A 193 4.27 -1.83 -23.49
N LEU A 194 4.29 -3.18 -23.42
CA LEU A 194 5.53 -3.94 -23.30
C LEU A 194 6.35 -3.82 -24.59
N VAL A 195 7.61 -3.37 -24.48
CA VAL A 195 8.51 -3.27 -25.64
C VAL A 195 9.05 -4.65 -26.03
N GLN A 196 9.09 -4.94 -27.33
CA GLN A 196 9.41 -6.27 -27.88
C GLN A 196 10.76 -6.84 -27.38
N SER A 197 11.73 -5.98 -27.09
CA SER A 197 13.09 -6.35 -26.68
C SER A 197 13.21 -6.90 -25.25
N VAL A 198 12.18 -6.76 -24.40
CA VAL A 198 12.20 -7.25 -23.01
C VAL A 198 11.25 -8.43 -22.76
N ILE A 199 10.60 -8.99 -23.79
CA ILE A 199 9.66 -10.09 -23.64
C ILE A 199 10.39 -11.36 -23.15
N ALA A 200 9.99 -11.84 -21.98
CA ALA A 200 10.54 -13.02 -21.32
C ALA A 200 9.78 -14.28 -21.78
N THR A 201 10.06 -14.76 -22.99
CA THR A 201 9.37 -15.92 -23.61
C THR A 201 9.40 -17.20 -22.76
N GLY A 202 10.36 -17.35 -21.85
CA GLY A 202 10.39 -18.44 -20.87
C GLY A 202 9.17 -18.47 -19.94
N PHE A 203 8.44 -17.36 -19.78
CA PHE A 203 7.20 -17.31 -19.00
C PHE A 203 6.00 -17.94 -19.73
N GLU A 204 6.13 -18.36 -20.99
CA GLU A 204 5.08 -19.11 -21.69
C GLU A 204 5.07 -20.61 -21.32
N ASN A 205 6.07 -21.07 -20.56
CA ASN A 205 6.23 -22.45 -20.09
C ASN A 205 5.77 -22.59 -18.62
N ASP A 206 4.99 -23.62 -18.29
CA ASP A 206 4.47 -23.86 -16.94
C ASP A 206 5.40 -24.72 -16.05
N GLY A 207 6.52 -25.21 -16.58
CA GLY A 207 7.48 -26.08 -15.91
C GLY A 207 7.12 -27.57 -15.92
N GLN A 208 6.00 -27.98 -16.51
CA GLN A 208 5.51 -29.37 -16.46
C GLN A 208 6.05 -30.28 -17.58
N ASP A 209 6.96 -29.78 -18.43
CA ASP A 209 7.61 -30.58 -19.49
C ASP A 209 8.34 -31.82 -18.95
N GLN A 210 8.89 -31.75 -17.74
CA GLN A 210 9.56 -32.85 -17.02
C GLN A 210 9.17 -32.81 -15.53
N PRO A 211 7.97 -33.31 -15.16
CA PRO A 211 7.37 -33.02 -13.86
C PRO A 211 7.95 -33.87 -12.74
N THR A 212 8.40 -33.22 -11.67
CA THR A 212 8.83 -33.87 -10.42
C THR A 212 7.62 -34.29 -9.58
N ALA A 213 7.73 -35.37 -8.81
CA ALA A 213 6.64 -35.83 -7.94
C ALA A 213 6.26 -34.75 -6.90
N GLY A 214 5.00 -34.29 -6.94
CA GLY A 214 4.50 -33.21 -6.08
C GLY A 214 4.68 -31.79 -6.64
N GLN A 215 5.28 -31.63 -7.82
CA GLN A 215 5.36 -30.36 -8.54
C GLN A 215 3.98 -29.92 -9.06
N VAL A 216 3.75 -28.61 -9.06
CA VAL A 216 2.56 -27.95 -9.63
C VAL A 216 2.97 -27.02 -10.78
N PRO A 217 2.11 -26.82 -11.80
CA PRO A 217 2.39 -25.87 -12.87
C PRO A 217 2.53 -24.43 -12.35
N SER A 218 3.46 -23.69 -12.94
CA SER A 218 3.52 -22.24 -12.86
C SER A 218 2.33 -21.61 -13.60
N LEU A 219 2.00 -20.38 -13.25
CA LEU A 219 1.25 -19.52 -14.17
C LEU A 219 2.12 -19.17 -15.38
N THR A 220 1.50 -18.89 -16.52
CA THR A 220 2.19 -18.49 -17.76
C THR A 220 1.76 -17.11 -18.26
N SER A 221 2.62 -16.45 -19.03
CA SER A 221 2.37 -15.13 -19.61
C SER A 221 3.24 -14.86 -20.84
N SER A 222 2.60 -14.43 -21.93
CA SER A 222 3.24 -13.87 -23.13
C SER A 222 3.56 -12.37 -23.03
N ASN A 223 3.31 -11.75 -21.86
CA ASN A 223 3.44 -10.31 -21.63
C ASN A 223 4.09 -9.96 -20.28
N ASN A 224 5.06 -10.75 -19.83
CA ASN A 224 5.84 -10.51 -18.60
C ASN A 224 4.99 -10.25 -17.34
N PHE A 225 3.77 -10.78 -17.28
CA PHE A 225 2.78 -10.54 -16.22
C PHE A 225 2.40 -9.07 -15.96
N ILE A 226 2.67 -8.11 -16.87
CA ILE A 226 2.43 -6.67 -16.60
C ILE A 226 0.96 -6.35 -16.27
N ASN A 227 0.02 -7.19 -16.73
CA ASN A 227 -1.42 -7.05 -16.48
C ASN A 227 -1.95 -8.01 -15.40
N PHE A 228 -1.09 -8.70 -14.64
CA PHE A 228 -1.50 -9.76 -13.71
C PHE A 228 -2.55 -9.29 -12.70
N CYS A 229 -2.44 -8.08 -12.16
CA CYS A 229 -3.43 -7.55 -11.21
C CYS A 229 -4.83 -7.37 -11.79
N ALA A 230 -5.01 -7.31 -13.12
CA ALA A 230 -6.33 -7.32 -13.74
C ALA A 230 -7.06 -8.67 -13.62
N THR A 231 -6.34 -9.77 -13.30
CA THR A 231 -6.94 -11.09 -13.02
C THR A 231 -7.53 -11.19 -11.61
N VAL A 232 -7.16 -10.27 -10.71
CA VAL A 232 -7.62 -10.20 -9.31
C VAL A 232 -8.32 -8.87 -9.00
N PRO A 233 -9.36 -8.46 -9.77
CA PRO A 233 -9.95 -7.11 -9.72
C PRO A 233 -10.64 -6.75 -8.39
N ASN A 234 -10.82 -7.73 -7.50
CA ASN A 234 -11.35 -7.54 -6.15
C ASN A 234 -10.26 -7.13 -5.13
N LEU A 235 -8.97 -7.15 -5.51
CA LEU A 235 -7.87 -6.65 -4.70
C LEU A 235 -7.49 -5.23 -5.14
N PRO A 236 -7.26 -4.30 -4.20
CA PRO A 236 -6.70 -2.98 -4.51
C PRO A 236 -5.25 -3.11 -5.01
N ILE A 237 -4.78 -2.11 -5.74
CA ILE A 237 -3.38 -2.00 -6.15
C ILE A 237 -2.53 -1.47 -4.99
N THR A 238 -1.33 -2.04 -4.78
CA THR A 238 -0.42 -1.64 -3.68
C THR A 238 -0.03 -0.17 -3.77
N ASN A 239 0.33 0.31 -4.97
CA ASN A 239 0.53 1.74 -5.30
C ASN A 239 1.41 2.54 -4.31
N GLY A 240 2.49 1.92 -3.81
CA GLY A 240 3.40 2.52 -2.81
C GLY A 240 2.87 2.55 -1.36
N LEU A 241 1.62 2.15 -1.12
CA LEU A 241 0.97 2.18 0.18
C LEU A 241 0.98 0.79 0.86
N GLN A 242 1.09 0.77 2.19
CA GLN A 242 0.90 -0.45 2.99
C GLN A 242 -0.58 -0.81 3.11
N VAL A 243 -1.13 -1.51 2.11
CA VAL A 243 -2.53 -1.95 2.12
C VAL A 243 -2.73 -3.17 3.02
N LYS A 244 -3.05 -2.91 4.30
CA LYS A 244 -3.14 -3.92 5.38
C LYS A 244 -4.20 -5.01 5.18
N THR A 245 -5.11 -4.87 4.23
CA THR A 245 -6.15 -5.86 3.89
C THR A 245 -5.72 -6.84 2.79
N GLY A 246 -4.50 -6.74 2.27
CA GLY A 246 -4.06 -7.38 1.04
C GLY A 246 -4.26 -6.48 -0.19
N SER A 247 -3.39 -6.64 -1.17
CA SER A 247 -3.36 -5.90 -2.43
C SER A 247 -2.63 -6.72 -3.51
N CYS A 248 -2.71 -6.29 -4.76
CA CYS A 248 -1.85 -6.78 -5.85
C CYS A 248 -0.85 -5.69 -6.26
N ASN A 249 0.41 -6.07 -6.51
CA ASN A 249 1.44 -5.15 -6.97
C ASN A 249 1.73 -5.33 -8.47
N PRO A 250 1.54 -4.30 -9.32
CA PRO A 250 1.88 -4.34 -10.74
C PRO A 250 3.35 -4.04 -11.02
N ALA A 251 4.15 -3.62 -10.03
CA ALA A 251 5.58 -3.39 -10.24
C ALA A 251 6.31 -4.71 -10.54
N PRO A 252 7.08 -4.80 -11.65
CA PRO A 252 7.84 -6.01 -11.95
C PRO A 252 8.96 -6.22 -10.92
N MET A 253 9.35 -7.48 -10.72
CA MET A 253 10.26 -7.90 -9.65
C MET A 253 11.64 -7.20 -9.70
N GLY A 254 12.19 -6.99 -10.90
CA GLY A 254 13.42 -6.22 -11.14
C GLY A 254 14.64 -7.04 -11.50
N ILE A 255 15.82 -6.46 -11.31
CA ILE A 255 17.10 -7.09 -11.63
C ILE A 255 17.39 -8.19 -10.61
N ILE A 256 17.47 -9.43 -11.08
CA ILE A 256 17.82 -10.59 -10.26
C ILE A 256 19.34 -10.65 -10.06
N ALA A 257 19.81 -10.77 -8.82
CA ALA A 257 21.24 -10.79 -8.51
C ALA A 257 21.89 -12.12 -8.92
N SER A 258 23.14 -12.05 -9.41
CA SER A 258 23.89 -13.22 -9.87
C SER A 258 24.22 -14.17 -8.72
N THR A 259 24.58 -15.42 -9.03
CA THR A 259 25.06 -16.38 -8.02
C THR A 259 26.36 -15.95 -7.32
N ALA A 260 27.10 -15.00 -7.89
CA ALA A 260 28.29 -14.38 -7.27
C ALA A 260 27.97 -13.12 -6.45
N ASN A 261 26.71 -12.64 -6.46
CA ASN A 261 26.23 -11.44 -5.78
C ASN A 261 25.02 -11.74 -4.86
N MET A 262 24.84 -12.99 -4.42
CA MET A 262 23.75 -13.34 -3.51
C MET A 262 24.08 -12.80 -2.11
N PRO A 263 23.21 -11.96 -1.51
CA PRO A 263 23.49 -11.38 -0.20
C PRO A 263 23.50 -12.44 0.90
N SER A 264 24.30 -12.19 1.94
CA SER A 264 24.33 -13.05 3.13
C SER A 264 24.61 -12.22 4.37
N SER A 265 23.87 -12.48 5.44
CA SER A 265 24.07 -11.89 6.76
C SER A 265 24.48 -12.93 7.81
N LYS A 266 25.12 -12.48 8.89
CA LYS A 266 25.34 -13.29 10.10
C LYS A 266 25.36 -12.43 11.36
N PHE A 267 24.60 -12.81 12.38
CA PHE A 267 24.63 -12.14 13.68
C PHE A 267 25.97 -12.40 14.40
N VAL A 268 26.67 -11.30 14.69
CA VAL A 268 27.93 -11.26 15.44
C VAL A 268 27.65 -11.09 16.94
N ASN A 269 26.62 -10.29 17.26
CA ASN A 269 26.07 -10.17 18.62
C ASN A 269 24.55 -9.88 18.58
N PRO A 270 23.72 -10.52 19.41
CA PRO A 270 24.01 -11.76 20.14
C PRO A 270 24.42 -12.89 19.19
N LYS A 271 25.02 -13.94 19.75
CA LYS A 271 25.26 -15.20 19.04
C LYS A 271 24.12 -16.18 19.35
N ASN A 272 23.94 -17.20 18.52
CA ASN A 272 23.01 -18.31 18.80
C ASN A 272 23.28 -18.88 20.20
N GLY A 273 22.22 -18.99 21.02
CA GLY A 273 22.29 -19.48 22.40
C GLY A 273 22.89 -18.50 23.42
N ALA A 274 23.18 -17.24 23.05
CA ALA A 274 23.74 -16.26 23.98
C ALA A 274 22.72 -15.81 25.04
N THR A 275 23.08 -15.90 26.33
CA THR A 275 22.28 -15.35 27.42
C THR A 275 22.58 -13.86 27.59
N ILE A 276 21.57 -13.01 27.37
CA ILE A 276 21.65 -11.56 27.59
C ILE A 276 21.05 -11.22 28.96
N LYS A 277 21.62 -10.22 29.65
CA LYS A 277 21.04 -9.72 30.91
C LYS A 277 19.69 -9.03 30.64
N ALA A 278 18.63 -9.52 31.27
CA ALA A 278 17.29 -8.95 31.16
C ALA A 278 17.23 -7.47 31.59
N ASN A 279 16.31 -6.72 30.99
CA ASN A 279 16.01 -5.30 31.25
C ASN A 279 17.28 -4.41 31.25
N THR A 280 18.24 -4.72 30.38
CA THR A 280 19.52 -4.01 30.24
C THR A 280 19.81 -3.79 28.75
N ASN A 281 20.26 -2.59 28.36
CA ASN A 281 20.62 -2.28 26.97
C ASN A 281 21.61 -3.31 26.40
N PHE A 282 21.37 -3.74 25.16
CA PHE A 282 22.34 -4.51 24.37
C PHE A 282 22.34 -4.04 22.91
N THR A 283 23.44 -4.32 22.21
CA THR A 283 23.62 -3.94 20.80
C THR A 283 23.50 -5.17 19.92
N ILE A 284 22.57 -5.16 18.97
CA ILE A 284 22.54 -6.10 17.84
C ILE A 284 23.62 -5.67 16.86
N GLN A 285 24.47 -6.60 16.43
CA GLN A 285 25.47 -6.41 15.39
C GLN A 285 25.40 -7.57 14.40
N MET A 286 25.24 -7.24 13.12
CA MET A 286 25.08 -8.20 12.03
C MET A 286 26.12 -7.91 10.94
N ALA A 287 26.99 -8.87 10.68
CA ALA A 287 27.86 -8.83 9.51
C ALA A 287 27.01 -9.06 8.25
N ILE A 288 27.37 -8.40 7.15
CA ILE A 288 26.65 -8.50 5.88
C ILE A 288 27.60 -8.44 4.69
N SER A 289 27.27 -9.16 3.62
CA SER A 289 28.02 -9.23 2.36
C SER A 289 27.06 -9.27 1.17
N HIS A 290 27.50 -8.78 0.01
CA HIS A 290 26.75 -8.72 -1.25
C HIS A 290 25.37 -8.02 -1.20
N LEU A 291 25.18 -7.13 -0.22
CA LEU A 291 24.10 -6.13 -0.19
C LEU A 291 24.73 -4.73 -0.07
N GLU A 292 24.48 -3.87 -1.05
CA GLU A 292 24.81 -2.45 -0.94
C GLU A 292 23.79 -1.80 -0.01
N THR A 293 24.21 -1.62 1.25
CA THR A 293 23.39 -1.13 2.36
C THR A 293 23.38 0.39 2.42
N GLY A 294 22.31 0.96 2.99
CA GLY A 294 22.05 2.40 3.00
C GLY A 294 20.91 2.85 2.07
N HIS A 295 20.36 1.93 1.28
CA HIS A 295 19.28 2.21 0.32
C HIS A 295 17.93 1.89 0.97
N PHE A 296 17.48 2.76 1.86
CA PHE A 296 16.12 2.75 2.42
C PHE A 296 15.25 3.80 1.74
N VAL A 297 14.10 3.40 1.20
CA VAL A 297 13.08 4.28 0.61
C VAL A 297 11.86 4.37 1.54
N ASN A 298 11.00 5.39 1.44
CA ASN A 298 9.90 5.58 2.40
C ASN A 298 8.86 4.46 2.35
N ALA A 299 8.83 3.63 3.41
CA ALA A 299 7.89 2.52 3.57
C ALA A 299 6.39 2.90 3.57
N ASN A 300 6.03 4.19 3.67
CA ASN A 300 4.64 4.66 3.68
C ASN A 300 4.16 5.17 2.30
N GLU A 301 5.08 5.50 1.41
CA GLU A 301 4.82 6.19 0.13
C GLU A 301 5.34 5.39 -1.08
N ASN A 302 6.32 4.51 -0.86
CA ASN A 302 7.03 3.76 -1.90
C ASN A 302 7.09 2.24 -1.61
N TYR A 303 6.19 1.71 -0.79
CA TYR A 303 6.18 0.30 -0.44
C TYR A 303 5.98 -0.60 -1.67
N PHE A 304 7.00 -1.42 -1.96
CA PHE A 304 7.14 -2.21 -3.19
C PHE A 304 6.94 -1.42 -4.51
N SER A 305 7.14 -0.09 -4.50
CA SER A 305 6.74 0.78 -5.62
C SER A 305 7.67 0.74 -6.83
N ALA A 306 8.93 0.33 -6.64
CA ALA A 306 9.93 0.21 -7.70
C ALA A 306 10.62 -1.16 -7.67
N PRO A 307 11.04 -1.69 -8.85
CA PRO A 307 11.72 -2.99 -8.97
C PRO A 307 13.05 -3.06 -8.19
N GLN A 308 13.57 -4.28 -7.97
CA GLN A 308 14.93 -4.45 -7.47
C GLN A 308 15.96 -3.90 -8.48
N VAL A 309 17.00 -3.24 -7.98
CA VAL A 309 18.15 -2.77 -8.76
C VAL A 309 19.46 -3.20 -8.10
N VAL A 310 20.53 -3.22 -8.89
CA VAL A 310 21.89 -3.60 -8.46
C VAL A 310 22.88 -2.47 -8.78
N ASN A 311 23.99 -2.43 -8.06
CA ASN A 311 25.08 -1.49 -8.32
C ASN A 311 26.00 -1.97 -9.47
N SER A 312 27.07 -1.22 -9.76
CA SER A 312 28.02 -1.55 -10.83
C SER A 312 28.85 -2.82 -10.59
N ALA A 313 28.86 -3.37 -9.36
CA ALA A 313 29.47 -4.66 -9.02
C ALA A 313 28.47 -5.84 -9.11
N GLY A 314 27.17 -5.56 -9.29
CA GLY A 314 26.09 -6.55 -9.33
C GLY A 314 25.44 -6.85 -7.98
N ASP A 315 25.87 -6.19 -6.90
CA ASP A 315 25.28 -6.34 -5.56
C ASP A 315 23.95 -5.58 -5.48
N ILE A 316 22.98 -6.12 -4.74
CA ILE A 316 21.63 -5.54 -4.61
C ILE A 316 21.69 -4.21 -3.85
N GLN A 317 21.03 -3.17 -4.36
CA GLN A 317 20.84 -1.93 -3.60
C GLN A 317 19.67 -2.08 -2.63
N GLY A 318 19.95 -2.04 -1.33
CA GLY A 318 18.96 -2.32 -0.31
C GLY A 318 19.31 -1.90 1.11
N HIS A 319 18.61 -2.54 2.04
CA HIS A 319 18.76 -2.34 3.48
C HIS A 319 18.30 -3.60 4.22
N SER A 320 18.61 -3.69 5.51
CA SER A 320 18.17 -4.82 6.34
C SER A 320 17.21 -4.35 7.42
N HIS A 321 16.32 -5.23 7.89
CA HIS A 321 15.67 -5.07 9.19
C HIS A 321 16.20 -6.12 10.17
N VAL A 322 15.97 -5.88 11.46
CA VAL A 322 16.08 -6.90 12.51
C VAL A 322 14.78 -6.97 13.30
N VAL A 323 14.36 -8.20 13.59
CA VAL A 323 13.13 -8.52 14.32
C VAL A 323 13.47 -9.45 15.47
N ILE A 324 12.89 -9.22 16.65
CA ILE A 324 12.97 -10.16 17.77
C ILE A 324 11.57 -10.68 18.09
N ASP A 325 11.38 -11.99 17.94
CA ASP A 325 10.19 -12.71 18.35
C ASP A 325 10.34 -13.24 19.78
N LYS A 326 9.27 -13.19 20.57
CA LYS A 326 9.23 -13.93 21.83
C LYS A 326 8.83 -15.38 21.58
N LEU A 327 9.61 -16.32 22.10
CA LEU A 327 9.31 -17.75 22.06
C LEU A 327 8.80 -18.25 23.42
N THR A 328 8.08 -19.38 23.41
CA THR A 328 7.78 -20.16 24.61
C THR A 328 9.03 -20.86 25.14
N SER A 329 9.85 -21.39 24.23
CA SER A 329 11.04 -22.20 24.49
C SER A 329 11.91 -22.31 23.22
N LEU A 330 13.14 -22.80 23.34
CA LEU A 330 14.06 -22.94 22.20
C LEU A 330 13.69 -24.11 21.26
N ASP A 331 12.90 -25.06 21.77
CA ASP A 331 12.35 -26.22 21.06
C ASP A 331 10.91 -25.98 20.56
N GLN A 332 10.45 -24.72 20.53
CA GLN A 332 9.12 -24.36 20.05
C GLN A 332 8.90 -24.76 18.58
N THR A 333 8.01 -25.72 18.35
CA THR A 333 7.59 -26.16 17.00
C THR A 333 6.34 -25.46 16.48
N THR A 334 5.59 -24.75 17.34
CA THR A 334 4.43 -23.96 16.93
C THR A 334 4.88 -22.66 16.23
N PRO A 335 4.30 -22.28 15.08
CA PRO A 335 4.64 -21.02 14.41
C PRO A 335 4.48 -19.78 15.29
N THR A 336 5.37 -18.80 15.09
CA THR A 336 5.27 -17.44 15.67
C THR A 336 4.17 -16.63 15.00
N ASP A 337 3.44 -15.80 15.76
CA ASP A 337 2.53 -14.79 15.20
C ASP A 337 3.35 -13.60 14.66
N PRO A 338 3.38 -13.34 13.34
CA PRO A 338 4.18 -12.26 12.75
C PRO A 338 3.56 -10.86 12.96
N LEU A 339 2.32 -10.76 13.42
CA LEU A 339 1.63 -9.48 13.68
C LEU A 339 1.72 -9.06 15.15
N ASN A 340 1.67 -10.01 16.09
CA ASN A 340 1.62 -9.72 17.53
C ASN A 340 2.69 -10.43 18.38
N GLY A 341 3.51 -11.32 17.80
CA GLY A 341 4.53 -12.11 18.52
C GLY A 341 5.90 -11.45 18.63
N PHE A 342 6.18 -10.42 17.80
CA PHE A 342 7.44 -9.69 17.86
C PHE A 342 7.44 -8.64 18.99
N VAL A 343 8.60 -8.50 19.66
CA VAL A 343 8.83 -7.56 20.77
C VAL A 343 9.79 -6.42 20.40
N PHE A 344 10.49 -6.54 19.27
CA PHE A 344 11.36 -5.50 18.71
C PHE A 344 11.37 -5.59 17.19
N PHE A 345 11.32 -4.44 16.52
CA PHE A 345 11.53 -4.31 15.07
C PHE A 345 12.37 -3.06 14.82
N LYS A 346 13.36 -3.14 13.94
CA LYS A 346 14.18 -1.98 13.55
C LYS A 346 14.71 -2.11 12.12
N GLY A 347 14.41 -1.13 11.29
CA GLY A 347 15.12 -0.89 10.03
C GLY A 347 16.54 -0.38 10.27
N LEU A 348 17.50 -1.03 9.62
CA LEU A 348 18.93 -0.73 9.58
C LEU A 348 19.19 0.01 8.26
N ASN A 349 18.87 1.30 8.28
CA ASN A 349 18.70 2.13 7.09
C ASN A 349 20.01 2.75 6.59
N ASP A 350 21.06 2.73 7.41
CA ASP A 350 22.36 3.34 7.14
C ASP A 350 23.32 2.33 6.46
N PRO A 351 24.36 2.78 5.73
CA PRO A 351 25.40 1.90 5.20
C PRO A 351 26.15 1.12 6.29
N ALA A 352 26.48 -0.14 6.01
CA ALA A 352 27.19 -1.02 6.95
C ALA A 352 28.63 -0.53 7.24
N ALA A 353 28.92 -0.19 8.49
CA ALA A 353 30.24 0.22 8.91
C ALA A 353 31.21 -0.98 8.93
N ASN A 354 32.19 -1.00 8.02
CA ASN A 354 33.12 -2.12 7.82
C ASN A 354 32.41 -3.47 7.60
N GLY A 355 31.28 -3.47 6.87
CA GLY A 355 30.48 -4.67 6.63
C GLY A 355 29.63 -5.12 7.83
N VAL A 356 29.45 -4.28 8.86
CA VAL A 356 28.58 -4.55 10.00
C VAL A 356 27.46 -3.50 10.10
N LEU A 357 26.21 -3.96 10.15
CA LEU A 357 25.06 -3.17 10.56
C LEU A 357 24.86 -3.31 12.08
N SER A 358 24.44 -2.25 12.76
CA SER A 358 24.38 -2.18 14.22
C SER A 358 23.17 -1.40 14.72
N THR A 359 22.55 -1.85 15.82
CA THR A 359 21.50 -1.09 16.51
C THR A 359 21.37 -1.46 17.99
N VAL A 360 20.85 -0.56 18.82
CA VAL A 360 20.72 -0.75 20.27
C VAL A 360 19.27 -1.06 20.64
N VAL A 361 19.06 -2.18 21.34
CA VAL A 361 17.79 -2.50 22.01
C VAL A 361 17.76 -1.76 23.35
N GLY A 362 17.28 -0.52 23.32
CA GLY A 362 17.16 0.34 24.50
C GLY A 362 16.19 -0.23 25.53
N GLY A 363 16.60 -0.25 26.80
CA GLY A 363 15.89 -0.95 27.88
C GLY A 363 16.11 -2.46 27.92
N GLY A 364 16.65 -3.06 26.85
CA GLY A 364 16.76 -4.51 26.71
C GLY A 364 15.42 -5.21 26.56
N LEU A 365 15.36 -6.49 26.94
CA LEU A 365 14.14 -7.30 26.95
C LEU A 365 13.95 -7.97 28.33
N PRO A 366 12.71 -8.31 28.73
CA PRO A 366 12.45 -9.14 29.90
C PRO A 366 13.15 -10.50 29.84
N ALA A 367 13.18 -11.23 30.97
CA ALA A 367 13.63 -12.61 30.97
C ALA A 367 12.67 -13.52 30.17
N GLY A 368 13.22 -14.36 29.30
CA GLY A 368 12.46 -15.26 28.44
C GLY A 368 13.33 -15.83 27.31
N THR A 369 12.71 -16.64 26.46
CA THR A 369 13.31 -17.14 25.22
C THR A 369 12.92 -16.23 24.06
N TYR A 370 13.85 -15.99 23.14
CA TYR A 370 13.66 -15.11 21.99
C TYR A 370 14.34 -15.71 20.75
N ARG A 371 13.83 -15.35 19.56
CA ARG A 371 14.53 -15.51 18.27
C ARG A 371 14.87 -14.13 17.75
N LEU A 372 16.11 -13.90 17.34
CA LEU A 372 16.50 -12.72 16.55
C LEU A 372 16.65 -13.14 15.09
N ALA A 373 15.95 -12.44 14.19
CA ALA A 373 15.98 -12.68 12.74
C ALA A 373 16.34 -11.40 11.97
N SER A 374 16.98 -11.55 10.80
CA SER A 374 17.11 -10.45 9.84
C SER A 374 16.00 -10.48 8.77
N ILE A 375 15.85 -9.36 8.07
CA ILE A 375 15.10 -9.28 6.80
C ILE A 375 15.97 -8.48 5.81
N ASN A 376 16.58 -9.13 4.84
CA ASN A 376 17.41 -8.50 3.81
C ASN A 376 16.55 -8.17 2.58
N ALA A 377 16.38 -6.87 2.32
CA ALA A 377 15.43 -6.36 1.33
C ALA A 377 16.11 -5.42 0.33
N ALA A 378 15.60 -5.41 -0.90
CA ALA A 378 15.92 -4.37 -1.86
C ALA A 378 15.29 -3.02 -1.43
N ALA A 379 15.72 -1.92 -2.05
CA ALA A 379 15.45 -0.57 -1.56
C ALA A 379 13.97 -0.22 -1.30
N ASN A 380 13.02 -0.82 -2.04
CA ASN A 380 11.58 -0.62 -1.89
C ASN A 380 10.88 -1.65 -0.98
N HIS A 381 11.65 -2.40 -0.18
CA HIS A 381 11.26 -3.43 0.83
C HIS A 381 10.94 -4.83 0.30
N GLN A 382 10.91 -5.05 -1.02
CA GLN A 382 10.75 -6.41 -1.55
C GLN A 382 11.93 -7.31 -1.11
N PRO A 383 11.69 -8.61 -0.83
CA PRO A 383 12.76 -9.55 -0.49
C PRO A 383 13.88 -9.56 -1.54
N ALA A 384 15.13 -9.75 -1.10
CA ALA A 384 16.27 -9.84 -2.00
C ALA A 384 16.11 -10.98 -3.03
N LEU A 385 16.17 -10.65 -4.32
CA LEU A 385 15.92 -11.60 -5.41
C LEU A 385 17.23 -12.09 -6.04
N VAL A 386 17.40 -13.41 -6.12
CA VAL A 386 18.64 -14.09 -6.55
C VAL A 386 18.40 -15.12 -7.67
N ALA A 387 19.45 -15.43 -8.44
CA ALA A 387 19.35 -16.15 -9.71
C ALA A 387 19.00 -17.65 -9.65
N ILE A 388 18.92 -18.27 -8.46
CA ILE A 388 18.61 -19.69 -8.28
C ILE A 388 17.68 -19.89 -7.08
N ALA A 389 16.91 -20.98 -7.07
CA ALA A 389 16.07 -21.37 -5.93
C ALA A 389 16.82 -22.23 -4.87
N GLN A 390 17.91 -22.90 -5.26
CA GLN A 390 18.70 -23.76 -4.37
C GLN A 390 19.90 -22.99 -3.81
N HIS A 391 19.67 -22.16 -2.80
CA HIS A 391 20.69 -21.38 -2.10
C HIS A 391 20.55 -21.51 -0.57
N GLY A 392 21.58 -21.08 0.17
CA GLY A 392 21.45 -20.87 1.61
C GLY A 392 20.56 -19.67 1.92
N SER A 393 20.01 -19.59 3.13
CA SER A 393 19.21 -18.43 3.55
C SER A 393 19.98 -17.13 3.34
N LEU A 394 19.35 -16.15 2.68
CA LEU A 394 19.89 -14.80 2.52
C LEU A 394 19.85 -14.02 3.85
N ASP A 395 18.98 -14.46 4.77
CA ASP A 395 18.78 -13.95 6.12
C ASP A 395 19.35 -14.88 7.20
N ASP A 396 19.64 -14.34 8.38
CA ASP A 396 20.13 -15.10 9.53
C ASP A 396 19.09 -15.19 10.66
N MET A 397 19.24 -16.22 11.51
CA MET A 397 18.48 -16.41 12.75
C MET A 397 19.38 -16.93 13.89
N VAL A 398 19.20 -16.38 15.10
CA VAL A 398 19.92 -16.73 16.34
C VAL A 398 19.06 -16.67 17.59
#